data_AF-A0A7K1JHZ2-F1
#
_entry.id   AF-A0A7K1JHZ2-F1
#
_cell.length_a   1.000
_cell.length_b   1.000
_cell.length_c   1.000
_cell.angle_alpha   90.00
_cell.angle_beta   90.00
_cell.angle_gamma   90.00
#
_symmetry.space_group_name_H-M   'P 1'
#
loop_
_entity.id
_entity.type
_entity.pdbx_description
1 polymer ?
#
loop_
_entity_poly.entity_id
_entity_poly.type
_entity_poly.pdbx_seq_one_letter_code
_entity_poly.pdbx_strand_id
1 'polypeptide(L)'
;MADRLDDDVALDTYRYLRGGMVVMTVLLGAGLLVERLNATCWQTSISAYYFTTAHAIFIGVLFAIGAMLIVYQGTSDTENTLLNLAGVLAFVIAVVPTTRPVLNCGTVDPVALATGSAVLFNVWAVAVVLAASRVASWLLFRGAGRTRSTWGTLAVWLQRVVLGVGVVVLIFAPEWFRANAHGIAAAAMFGAIVLTVFSSAFGTPPPCGTRYRRAYQVISLLMAGTLVTVVVLHQTLDGFNHAVLIAEIALIAEFTAYWVVQTIEDNSCAR
;
A
#
# COMPACT_ATOMS: atom_id res chain seq x y z
N MET A 1 22.72 29.26 7.58
CA MET A 1 23.51 28.01 7.67
C MET A 1 22.71 26.93 8.37
N ALA A 2 22.13 27.20 9.55
CA ALA A 2 21.18 26.28 10.21
C ALA A 2 19.98 25.91 9.31
N ASP A 3 19.34 26.92 8.69
CA ASP A 3 18.18 26.71 7.79
C ASP A 3 18.46 25.74 6.63
N ARG A 4 19.68 25.81 6.05
CA ARG A 4 20.10 24.87 5.00
C ARG A 4 20.39 23.47 5.52
N LEU A 5 20.93 23.36 6.73
CA LEU A 5 21.19 22.06 7.36
C LEU A 5 19.88 21.35 7.70
N ASP A 6 18.86 22.09 8.17
CA ASP A 6 17.55 21.55 8.50
C ASP A 6 16.81 21.07 7.24
N ASP A 7 16.88 21.84 6.13
CA ASP A 7 16.34 21.44 4.83
C ASP A 7 17.01 20.17 4.27
N ASP A 8 18.34 20.06 4.39
CA ASP A 8 19.10 18.89 3.94
C ASP A 8 18.72 17.63 4.74
N VAL A 9 18.56 17.73 6.07
CA VAL A 9 18.16 16.61 6.94
C VAL A 9 16.73 16.15 6.64
N ALA A 10 15.81 17.09 6.39
CA ALA A 10 14.45 16.75 6.01
C ALA A 10 14.43 16.03 4.66
N LEU A 11 15.14 16.55 3.66
CA LEU A 11 15.21 15.95 2.32
C LEU A 11 15.80 14.54 2.35
N ASP A 12 16.87 14.31 3.11
CA ASP A 12 17.46 12.98 3.27
C ASP A 12 16.51 12.00 3.95
N THR A 13 15.72 12.45 4.92
CA THR A 13 14.67 11.63 5.55
C THR A 13 13.65 11.15 4.50
N TYR A 14 13.20 12.03 3.59
CA TYR A 14 12.30 11.65 2.51
C TYR A 14 12.94 10.65 1.53
N ARG A 15 14.21 10.86 1.18
CA ARG A 15 14.97 9.93 0.32
C ARG A 15 15.07 8.55 0.97
N TYR A 16 15.34 8.47 2.28
CA TYR A 16 15.39 7.20 2.99
C TYR A 16 14.04 6.52 3.10
N LEU A 17 12.94 7.26 3.28
CA LEU A 17 11.59 6.67 3.26
C LEU A 17 11.27 6.04 1.91
N ARG A 18 11.53 6.74 0.80
CA ARG A 18 11.31 6.20 -0.55
C ARG A 18 12.24 5.04 -0.86
N GLY A 19 13.52 5.17 -0.53
CA GLY A 19 14.51 4.09 -0.66
C GLY A 19 14.11 2.85 0.14
N GLY A 20 13.62 3.05 1.37
CA GLY A 20 13.10 1.99 2.23
C GLY A 20 11.91 1.26 1.60
N MET A 21 10.96 1.98 1.01
CA MET A 21 9.83 1.36 0.28
C MET A 21 10.33 0.49 -0.89
N VAL A 22 11.28 0.98 -1.69
CA VAL A 22 11.90 0.21 -2.79
C VAL A 22 12.60 -1.04 -2.27
N VAL A 23 13.40 -0.92 -1.21
CA VAL A 23 14.12 -2.06 -0.61
C VAL A 23 13.15 -3.10 -0.06
N MET A 24 12.06 -2.69 0.59
CA MET A 24 11.03 -3.61 1.09
C MET A 24 10.29 -4.32 -0.07
N THR A 25 10.05 -3.64 -1.19
CA THR A 25 9.52 -4.30 -2.40
C THR A 25 10.49 -5.34 -2.95
N VAL A 26 11.78 -5.04 -3.00
CA VAL A 26 12.81 -5.99 -3.44
C VAL A 26 12.86 -7.20 -2.50
N LEU A 27 12.77 -6.98 -1.19
CA LEU A 27 12.69 -8.06 -0.19
C LEU A 27 11.47 -8.96 -0.42
N LEU A 28 10.30 -8.39 -0.70
CA LEU A 28 9.10 -9.16 -1.06
C LEU A 28 9.32 -10.00 -2.32
N GLY A 29 9.85 -9.39 -3.39
CA GLY A 29 10.16 -10.10 -4.64
C GLY A 29 11.17 -11.23 -4.45
N ALA A 30 12.21 -11.01 -3.64
CA ALA A 30 13.19 -12.03 -3.29
C ALA A 30 12.55 -13.18 -2.50
N GLY A 31 11.68 -12.88 -1.53
CA GLY A 31 10.94 -13.90 -0.77
C GLY A 31 10.05 -14.77 -1.66
N LEU A 32 9.31 -14.15 -2.58
CA LEU A 32 8.49 -14.85 -3.57
C LEU A 32 9.34 -15.73 -4.51
N LEU A 33 10.49 -15.22 -4.96
CA LEU A 33 11.39 -15.98 -5.83
C LEU A 33 12.02 -17.17 -5.11
N VAL A 34 12.46 -17.00 -3.85
CA VAL A 34 13.00 -18.10 -3.05
C VAL A 34 11.95 -19.17 -2.81
N GLU A 35 10.70 -18.80 -2.49
CA GLU A 35 9.61 -19.77 -2.39
C GLU A 35 9.42 -20.52 -3.73
N ARG A 36 9.38 -19.78 -4.84
CA ARG A 36 9.27 -20.38 -6.18
C ARG A 36 10.40 -21.35 -6.49
N LEU A 37 11.64 -21.07 -6.10
CA LEU A 37 12.79 -21.96 -6.36
C LEU A 37 12.69 -23.28 -5.59
N ASN A 38 11.95 -23.31 -4.48
CA ASN A 38 11.71 -24.50 -3.66
C ASN A 38 10.37 -25.19 -3.98
N ALA A 39 9.54 -24.59 -4.84
CA ALA A 39 8.20 -25.05 -5.20
C ALA A 39 8.08 -25.38 -6.69
N THR A 40 7.11 -26.22 -7.05
CA THR A 40 6.85 -26.58 -8.47
C THR A 40 5.84 -25.65 -9.14
N CYS A 41 5.00 -24.94 -8.38
CA CYS A 41 3.96 -24.03 -8.87
C CYS A 41 4.10 -22.60 -8.32
N TRP A 42 3.36 -21.66 -8.90
CA TRP A 42 3.23 -20.28 -8.40
C TRP A 42 1.90 -20.17 -7.64
N GLN A 43 1.85 -19.33 -6.61
CA GLN A 43 0.58 -18.95 -6.00
C GLN A 43 -0.26 -18.09 -6.97
N THR A 44 -1.57 -18.03 -6.76
CA THR A 44 -2.49 -17.26 -7.60
C THR A 44 -2.50 -15.75 -7.31
N SER A 45 -1.95 -15.35 -6.15
CA SER A 45 -1.75 -13.95 -5.73
C SER A 45 -0.52 -13.83 -4.81
N ILE A 46 0.01 -12.61 -4.66
CA ILE A 46 1.05 -12.29 -3.68
C ILE A 46 0.53 -12.55 -2.26
N SER A 47 -0.73 -12.21 -1.99
CA SER A 47 -1.36 -12.45 -0.68
C SER A 47 -1.46 -13.93 -0.30
N ALA A 48 -1.52 -14.85 -1.27
CA ALA A 48 -1.54 -16.29 -0.99
C ALA A 48 -0.20 -16.82 -0.43
N TYR A 49 0.91 -16.09 -0.61
CA TYR A 49 2.19 -16.40 0.05
C TYR A 49 2.12 -16.26 1.58
N TYR A 50 1.06 -15.67 2.13
CA TYR A 50 0.75 -15.73 3.55
C TYR A 50 0.73 -17.16 4.11
N PHE A 51 0.34 -18.15 3.31
CA PHE A 51 0.24 -19.55 3.72
C PHE A 51 1.48 -20.40 3.37
N THR A 52 2.60 -19.76 3.06
CA THR A 52 3.84 -20.42 2.62
C THR A 52 5.01 -20.09 3.56
N THR A 53 6.22 -20.56 3.26
CA THR A 53 7.40 -20.21 4.08
C THR A 53 7.73 -18.72 4.00
N ALA A 54 7.31 -18.02 2.95
CA ALA A 54 7.39 -16.56 2.82
C ALA A 54 6.45 -15.76 3.75
N HIS A 55 5.65 -16.42 4.61
CA HIS A 55 4.69 -15.80 5.54
C HIS A 55 5.23 -14.58 6.28
N ALA A 56 6.37 -14.73 6.97
CA ALA A 56 6.95 -13.66 7.78
C ALA A 56 7.43 -12.47 6.93
N ILE A 57 7.95 -12.74 5.73
CA ILE A 57 8.41 -11.70 4.79
C ILE A 57 7.21 -10.89 4.30
N PHE A 58 6.13 -11.56 3.89
CA PHE A 58 4.92 -10.90 3.44
C PHE A 58 4.35 -9.95 4.51
N ILE A 59 4.18 -10.43 5.75
CA ILE A 59 3.66 -9.62 6.86
C ILE A 59 4.61 -8.47 7.19
N GLY A 60 5.91 -8.76 7.32
CA GLY A 60 6.92 -7.76 7.69
C GLY A 60 7.01 -6.63 6.67
N VAL A 61 7.01 -6.94 5.37
CA VAL A 61 7.04 -5.94 4.30
C VAL A 61 5.79 -5.05 4.32
N LEU A 62 4.60 -5.62 4.52
CA LEU A 62 3.37 -4.82 4.58
C LEU A 62 3.36 -3.85 5.77
N PHE A 63 3.84 -4.27 6.94
CA PHE A 63 4.00 -3.35 8.07
C PHE A 63 5.05 -2.28 7.81
N ALA A 64 6.19 -2.63 7.23
CA ALA A 64 7.24 -1.66 6.92
C ALA A 64 6.78 -0.62 5.89
N ILE A 65 6.25 -1.08 4.75
CA ILE A 65 5.71 -0.20 3.70
C ILE A 65 4.53 0.60 4.24
N GLY A 66 3.59 -0.02 4.96
CA GLY A 66 2.44 0.68 5.51
C GLY A 66 2.82 1.83 6.44
N ALA A 67 3.82 1.62 7.32
CA ALA A 67 4.34 2.68 8.18
C ALA A 67 5.00 3.81 7.38
N MET A 68 5.82 3.46 6.39
CA MET A 68 6.47 4.45 5.52
C MET A 68 5.46 5.28 4.71
N LEU A 69 4.39 4.66 4.20
CA LEU A 69 3.31 5.35 3.49
C LEU A 69 2.51 6.30 4.40
N ILE A 70 2.30 5.94 5.67
CA ILE A 70 1.61 6.78 6.66
C ILE A 70 2.44 8.03 7.00
N VAL A 71 3.76 7.84 7.16
CA VAL A 71 4.68 8.91 7.60
C VAL A 71 5.01 9.86 6.46
N TYR A 72 5.15 9.34 5.24
CA TYR A 72 5.50 10.12 4.07
C TYR A 72 4.49 11.25 3.80
N GLN A 73 4.98 12.47 3.68
CA GLN A 73 4.22 13.64 3.22
C GLN A 73 4.70 14.03 1.82
N GLY A 74 3.87 13.78 0.82
CA GLY A 74 4.02 14.28 -0.54
C GLY A 74 3.61 15.75 -0.70
N THR A 75 3.46 16.12 -1.97
CA THR A 75 3.33 17.51 -2.44
C THR A 75 1.92 18.09 -2.31
N SER A 76 0.92 17.25 -2.06
CA SER A 76 -0.47 17.66 -1.95
C SER A 76 -1.19 16.96 -0.81
N ASP A 77 -2.19 17.63 -0.22
CA ASP A 77 -3.02 17.04 0.84
C ASP A 77 -3.76 15.77 0.38
N THR A 78 -4.13 15.71 -0.90
CA THR A 78 -4.77 14.55 -1.51
C THR A 78 -3.83 13.34 -1.51
N GLU A 79 -2.60 13.53 -2.00
CA GLU A 79 -1.54 12.51 -2.00
C GLU A 79 -1.29 11.98 -0.57
N ASN A 80 -1.14 12.89 0.39
CA ASN A 80 -0.91 12.54 1.80
C ASN A 80 -2.03 11.68 2.39
N THR A 81 -3.27 12.03 2.08
CA THR A 81 -4.45 11.32 2.59
C THR A 81 -4.59 9.94 1.94
N LEU A 82 -4.35 9.84 0.64
CA LEU A 82 -4.43 8.57 -0.09
C LEU A 82 -3.31 7.60 0.33
N LEU A 83 -2.08 8.08 0.51
CA LEU A 83 -0.97 7.27 1.03
C LEU A 83 -1.21 6.83 2.47
N ASN A 84 -1.75 7.72 3.32
CA ASN A 84 -2.14 7.35 4.69
C ASN A 84 -3.20 6.25 4.70
N LEU A 85 -4.23 6.36 3.86
CA LEU A 85 -5.24 5.32 3.69
C LEU A 85 -4.61 4.01 3.21
N ALA A 86 -3.76 4.05 2.18
CA ALA A 86 -3.07 2.87 1.67
C ALA A 86 -2.22 2.18 2.76
N GLY A 87 -1.49 2.95 3.57
CA GLY A 87 -0.68 2.40 4.65
C GLY A 87 -1.50 1.77 5.78
N VAL A 88 -2.64 2.36 6.14
CA VAL A 88 -3.57 1.74 7.11
C VAL A 88 -4.15 0.44 6.55
N LEU A 89 -4.54 0.42 5.28
CA LEU A 89 -5.06 -0.79 4.63
C LEU A 89 -3.97 -1.88 4.52
N ALA A 90 -2.70 -1.52 4.31
CA ALA A 90 -1.59 -2.46 4.33
C ALA A 90 -1.48 -3.21 5.67
N PHE A 91 -1.68 -2.52 6.81
CA PHE A 91 -1.72 -3.18 8.12
C PHE A 91 -2.89 -4.16 8.24
N VAL A 92 -4.06 -3.81 7.71
CA VAL A 92 -5.23 -4.71 7.69
C VAL A 92 -4.92 -5.95 6.86
N ILE A 93 -4.35 -5.79 5.67
CA ILE A 93 -3.94 -6.90 4.77
C ILE A 93 -2.91 -7.80 5.45
N ALA A 94 -1.99 -7.23 6.24
CA ALA A 94 -0.97 -7.99 6.96
C ALA A 94 -1.55 -8.90 8.06
N VAL A 95 -2.62 -8.46 8.74
CA VAL A 95 -3.20 -9.21 9.88
C VAL A 95 -4.46 -10.01 9.53
N VAL A 96 -5.12 -9.70 8.42
CA VAL A 96 -6.26 -10.46 7.90
C VAL A 96 -5.78 -11.31 6.71
N PRO A 97 -5.71 -12.64 6.84
CA PRO A 97 -5.28 -13.49 5.73
C PRO A 97 -6.29 -13.45 4.57
N THR A 98 -5.78 -13.65 3.35
CA THR A 98 -6.64 -13.89 2.18
C THR A 98 -7.32 -15.26 2.27
N THR A 99 -8.25 -15.53 1.36
CA THR A 99 -8.84 -16.87 1.22
C THR A 99 -7.73 -17.88 0.91
N ARG A 100 -7.70 -18.98 1.66
CA ARG A 100 -6.68 -20.00 1.48
C ARG A 100 -6.74 -20.56 0.04
N PRO A 101 -5.61 -20.59 -0.69
CA PRO A 101 -5.59 -21.12 -2.05
C PRO A 101 -5.91 -22.63 -2.02
N VAL A 102 -6.64 -23.11 -3.04
CA VAL A 102 -6.97 -24.54 -3.19
C VAL A 102 -5.69 -25.37 -3.36
N LEU A 103 -4.74 -24.86 -4.15
CA LEU A 103 -3.41 -25.41 -4.31
C LEU A 103 -2.41 -24.51 -3.57
N ASN A 104 -1.94 -24.96 -2.40
CA ASN A 104 -0.84 -24.28 -1.72
C ASN A 104 0.49 -24.75 -2.32
N CYS A 105 1.18 -23.84 -3.01
CA CYS A 105 2.49 -24.11 -3.61
C CYS A 105 3.65 -24.05 -2.62
N GLY A 106 3.40 -23.78 -1.33
CA GLY A 106 4.45 -23.72 -0.32
C GLY A 106 4.88 -25.09 0.20
N THR A 107 6.13 -25.19 0.65
CA THR A 107 6.68 -26.43 1.25
C THR A 107 6.16 -26.67 2.66
N VAL A 108 5.87 -25.61 3.40
CA VAL A 108 5.31 -25.64 4.76
C VAL A 108 4.21 -24.58 4.87
N ASP A 109 3.09 -24.94 5.49
CA ASP A 109 2.02 -24.01 5.83
C ASP A 109 2.10 -23.65 7.32
N PRO A 110 2.62 -22.46 7.67
CA PRO A 110 2.83 -22.08 9.07
C PRO A 110 1.53 -21.75 9.81
N VAL A 111 0.40 -21.67 9.11
CA VAL A 111 -0.91 -21.25 9.67
C VAL A 111 -1.96 -22.35 9.49
N ALA A 112 -1.52 -23.61 9.44
CA ALA A 112 -2.38 -24.76 9.15
C ALA A 112 -3.54 -24.96 10.15
N LEU A 113 -3.44 -24.40 11.36
CA LEU A 113 -4.57 -24.28 12.30
C LEU A 113 -5.28 -22.94 12.10
N ALA A 114 -6.52 -22.99 11.62
CA ALA A 114 -7.38 -21.81 11.50
C ALA A 114 -7.74 -21.25 12.88
N THR A 115 -6.98 -20.27 13.37
CA THR A 115 -7.29 -19.54 14.60
C THR A 115 -8.02 -18.24 14.27
N GLY A 116 -9.31 -18.34 13.91
CA GLY A 116 -10.15 -17.17 13.60
C GLY A 116 -10.15 -16.11 14.71
N SER A 117 -10.00 -16.54 15.97
CA SER A 117 -9.83 -15.67 17.15
C SER A 117 -8.52 -14.86 17.13
N ALA A 118 -7.41 -15.44 16.64
CA ALA A 118 -6.14 -14.73 16.53
C ALA A 118 -6.20 -13.62 15.48
N VAL A 119 -6.90 -13.85 14.36
CA VAL A 119 -7.10 -12.82 13.32
C VAL A 119 -7.87 -11.63 13.90
N LEU A 120 -9.00 -11.87 14.56
CA LEU A 120 -9.79 -10.80 15.16
C LEU A 120 -9.01 -10.05 16.25
N PHE A 121 -8.24 -10.76 17.08
CA PHE A 121 -7.36 -10.14 18.07
C PHE A 121 -6.33 -9.21 17.42
N ASN A 122 -5.65 -9.66 16.37
CA ASN A 122 -4.65 -8.86 15.66
C ASN A 122 -5.26 -7.64 14.98
N VAL A 123 -6.44 -7.78 14.37
CA VAL A 123 -7.16 -6.65 13.76
C VAL A 123 -7.54 -5.62 14.82
N TRP A 124 -8.07 -6.05 15.96
CA TRP A 124 -8.38 -5.15 17.07
C TRP A 124 -7.15 -4.42 17.60
N ALA A 125 -6.01 -5.12 17.73
CA ALA A 125 -4.75 -4.51 18.15
C ALA A 125 -4.32 -3.39 17.17
N VAL A 126 -4.35 -3.65 15.87
CA VAL A 126 -4.06 -2.64 14.84
C VAL A 126 -5.05 -1.47 14.92
N ALA A 127 -6.36 -1.75 15.01
CA ALA A 127 -7.40 -0.72 15.07
C ALA A 127 -7.24 0.20 16.29
N VAL A 128 -6.96 -0.37 17.47
CA VAL A 128 -6.74 0.37 18.71
C VAL A 128 -5.50 1.24 18.61
N VAL A 129 -4.38 0.70 18.12
CA VAL A 129 -3.13 1.46 17.99
C VAL A 129 -3.28 2.61 16.98
N LEU A 130 -3.95 2.38 15.85
CA LEU A 130 -4.21 3.45 14.88
C LEU A 130 -5.15 4.52 15.42
N ALA A 131 -6.19 4.14 16.17
CA ALA A 131 -7.09 5.08 16.83
C ALA A 131 -6.33 5.91 17.89
N ALA A 132 -5.52 5.26 18.73
CA ALA A 132 -4.69 5.92 19.73
C ALA A 132 -3.67 6.87 19.08
N SER A 133 -3.01 6.43 18.01
CA SER A 133 -2.09 7.25 17.22
C SER A 133 -2.80 8.49 16.66
N ARG A 134 -4.03 8.32 16.13
CA ARG A 134 -4.81 9.43 15.59
C ARG A 134 -5.23 10.45 16.65
N VAL A 135 -5.56 9.97 17.86
CA VAL A 135 -5.83 10.80 19.03
C VAL A 135 -4.55 11.53 19.44
N ALA A 136 -3.43 10.83 19.61
CA ALA A 136 -2.14 11.41 19.99
C ALA A 136 -1.68 12.49 18.99
N SER A 137 -1.71 12.20 17.68
CA SER A 137 -1.39 13.20 16.65
C SER A 137 -2.33 14.40 16.71
N TRP A 138 -3.62 14.17 16.99
CA TRP A 138 -4.54 15.29 17.17
C TRP A 138 -4.13 16.12 18.38
N LEU A 139 -3.84 15.51 19.54
CA LEU A 139 -3.42 16.20 20.77
C LEU A 139 -2.13 17.02 20.60
N LEU A 140 -1.10 16.43 19.98
CA LEU A 140 0.22 17.04 19.84
C LEU A 140 0.24 18.18 18.82
N PHE A 141 -0.56 18.08 17.76
CA PHE A 141 -0.58 19.05 16.66
C PHE A 141 -1.89 19.84 16.60
N ARG A 142 -2.59 19.99 17.73
CA ARG A 142 -3.79 20.85 17.82
C ARG A 142 -3.42 22.28 17.44
N GLY A 143 -4.19 22.90 16.55
CA GLY A 143 -4.02 24.31 16.17
C GLY A 143 -3.18 24.57 14.91
N ALA A 144 -2.59 23.54 14.29
CA ALA A 144 -2.03 23.68 12.95
C ALA A 144 -3.18 23.88 11.93
N GLY A 145 -3.49 25.13 11.62
CA GLY A 145 -4.48 25.51 10.61
C GLY A 145 -4.03 25.02 9.24
N ARG A 146 -4.52 23.86 8.80
CA ARG A 146 -4.30 23.34 7.44
C ARG A 146 -5.45 23.80 6.54
N THR A 147 -5.14 24.71 5.62
CA THR A 147 -6.00 24.97 4.46
C THR A 147 -5.97 23.71 3.59
N ARG A 148 -7.14 23.13 3.31
CA ARG A 148 -7.24 21.95 2.45
C ARG A 148 -7.82 22.34 1.11
N SER A 149 -7.30 21.74 0.05
CA SER A 149 -7.98 21.77 -1.25
C SER A 149 -9.33 21.04 -1.18
N THR A 150 -10.21 21.30 -2.15
CA THR A 150 -11.49 20.59 -2.31
C THR A 150 -11.27 19.09 -2.46
N TRP A 151 -10.31 18.69 -3.29
CA TRP A 151 -9.89 17.30 -3.49
C TRP A 151 -9.31 16.67 -2.21
N GLY A 152 -8.50 17.41 -1.46
CA GLY A 152 -7.96 16.92 -0.18
C GLY A 152 -9.08 16.72 0.86
N THR A 153 -10.09 17.58 0.88
CA THR A 153 -11.25 17.43 1.75
C THR A 153 -12.08 16.20 1.39
N LEU A 154 -12.30 15.97 0.09
CA LEU A 154 -12.97 14.76 -0.40
C LEU A 154 -12.20 13.49 -0.03
N ALA A 155 -10.88 13.47 -0.23
CA ALA A 155 -10.03 12.33 0.14
C ALA A 155 -10.10 12.02 1.64
N VAL A 156 -10.14 13.05 2.50
CA VAL A 156 -10.24 12.85 3.96
C VAL A 156 -11.59 12.24 4.34
N TRP A 157 -12.68 12.70 3.73
CA TRP A 157 -14.00 12.12 3.95
C TRP A 157 -14.06 10.67 3.44
N LEU A 158 -13.52 10.40 2.26
CA LEU A 158 -13.42 9.04 1.73
C LEU A 158 -12.65 8.14 2.69
N GLN A 159 -11.46 8.54 3.15
CA GLN A 159 -10.69 7.79 4.14
C GLN A 159 -11.50 7.52 5.41
N ARG A 160 -12.18 8.54 5.95
CA ARG A 160 -13.01 8.39 7.17
C ARG A 160 -14.17 7.42 6.96
N VAL A 161 -14.83 7.47 5.80
CA VAL A 161 -15.92 6.56 5.47
C VAL A 161 -15.39 5.14 5.34
N VAL A 162 -14.32 4.92 4.58
CA VAL A 162 -13.72 3.58 4.41
C VAL A 162 -13.32 2.97 5.75
N LEU A 163 -12.57 3.72 6.57
CA LEU A 163 -12.12 3.22 7.88
C LEU A 163 -13.27 3.10 8.88
N GLY A 164 -14.20 4.04 8.89
CA GLY A 164 -15.37 4.02 9.78
C GLY A 164 -16.30 2.85 9.49
N VAL A 165 -16.60 2.60 8.21
CA VAL A 165 -17.35 1.42 7.77
C VAL A 165 -16.60 0.15 8.16
N GLY A 166 -15.29 0.09 7.96
CA GLY A 166 -14.46 -1.03 8.39
C GLY A 166 -14.61 -1.34 9.89
N VAL A 167 -14.56 -0.31 10.75
CA VAL A 167 -14.74 -0.45 12.20
C VAL A 167 -16.18 -0.89 12.56
N VAL A 168 -17.19 -0.30 11.93
CA VAL A 168 -18.60 -0.69 12.13
C VAL A 168 -18.79 -2.17 11.78
N VAL A 169 -18.29 -2.61 10.63
CA VAL A 169 -18.38 -4.00 10.20
C VAL A 169 -17.59 -4.93 11.13
N LEU A 170 -16.42 -4.52 11.61
CA LEU A 170 -15.65 -5.29 12.59
C LEU A 170 -16.42 -5.50 13.91
N ILE A 171 -17.18 -4.51 14.36
CA ILE A 171 -17.97 -4.58 15.61
C ILE A 171 -19.23 -5.44 15.42
N PHE A 172 -20.01 -5.16 14.37
CA PHE A 172 -21.35 -5.74 14.22
C PHE A 172 -21.37 -7.02 13.38
N ALA A 173 -20.35 -7.26 12.57
CA ALA A 173 -20.24 -8.43 11.69
C ALA A 173 -18.78 -8.96 11.60
N PRO A 174 -18.14 -9.32 12.74
CA PRO A 174 -16.73 -9.71 12.78
C PRO A 174 -16.39 -10.92 11.90
N GLU A 175 -17.30 -11.89 11.77
CA GLU A 175 -17.11 -13.06 10.93
C GLU A 175 -17.11 -12.71 9.44
N TRP A 176 -18.00 -11.79 9.03
CA TRP A 176 -18.02 -11.27 7.67
C TRP A 176 -16.77 -10.42 7.39
N PHE A 177 -16.36 -9.59 8.36
CA PHE A 177 -15.12 -8.84 8.29
C PHE A 177 -13.94 -9.79 8.04
N ARG A 178 -13.79 -10.82 8.87
CA ARG A 178 -12.71 -11.81 8.73
C ARG A 178 -12.69 -12.47 7.36
N ALA A 179 -13.86 -12.76 6.79
CA ALA A 179 -13.96 -13.44 5.49
C ALA A 179 -13.69 -12.52 4.28
N ASN A 180 -13.99 -11.22 4.38
CA ASN A 180 -14.01 -10.32 3.20
C ASN A 180 -13.03 -9.14 3.29
N ALA A 181 -12.57 -8.77 4.48
CA ALA A 181 -11.79 -7.55 4.68
C ALA A 181 -10.48 -7.55 3.91
N HIS A 182 -9.81 -8.70 3.75
CA HIS A 182 -8.56 -8.78 2.99
C HIS A 182 -8.75 -8.30 1.55
N GLY A 183 -9.69 -8.90 0.81
CA GLY A 183 -9.92 -8.57 -0.61
C GLY A 183 -10.36 -7.12 -0.79
N ILE A 184 -11.25 -6.64 0.07
CA ILE A 184 -11.73 -5.25 0.04
C ILE A 184 -10.58 -4.28 0.36
N ALA A 185 -9.77 -4.56 1.37
CA ALA A 185 -8.64 -3.73 1.75
C ALA A 185 -7.56 -3.70 0.66
N ALA A 186 -7.25 -4.85 0.03
CA ALA A 186 -6.31 -4.93 -1.08
C ALA A 186 -6.78 -4.08 -2.28
N ALA A 187 -8.03 -4.24 -2.69
CA ALA A 187 -8.60 -3.45 -3.80
C ALA A 187 -8.60 -1.94 -3.48
N ALA A 188 -9.03 -1.57 -2.27
CA ALA A 188 -9.03 -0.17 -1.83
C ALA A 188 -7.61 0.41 -1.71
N MET A 189 -6.62 -0.38 -1.27
CA MET A 189 -5.22 0.02 -1.16
C MET A 189 -4.62 0.29 -2.54
N PHE A 190 -4.78 -0.63 -3.51
CA PHE A 190 -4.31 -0.40 -4.88
C PHE A 190 -5.03 0.78 -5.53
N GLY A 191 -6.34 0.92 -5.32
CA GLY A 191 -7.09 2.10 -5.76
C GLY A 191 -6.52 3.41 -5.20
N ALA A 192 -6.23 3.45 -3.90
CA ALA A 192 -5.62 4.62 -3.26
C ALA A 192 -4.22 4.93 -3.84
N ILE A 193 -3.39 3.91 -4.06
CA ILE A 193 -2.06 4.06 -4.68
C ILE A 193 -2.17 4.60 -6.12
N VAL A 194 -3.06 4.05 -6.94
CA VAL A 194 -3.28 4.54 -8.31
C VAL A 194 -3.77 5.98 -8.32
N LEU A 195 -4.69 6.33 -7.43
CA LEU A 195 -5.17 7.70 -7.28
C LEU A 195 -4.09 8.66 -6.77
N THR A 196 -3.17 8.19 -5.91
CA THR A 196 -1.99 8.96 -5.50
C THR A 196 -1.13 9.30 -6.72
N VAL A 197 -0.73 8.30 -7.49
CA VAL A 197 0.14 8.53 -8.66
C VAL A 197 -0.57 9.40 -9.71
N PHE A 198 -1.87 9.22 -9.89
CA PHE A 198 -2.70 10.09 -10.73
C PHE A 198 -2.71 11.54 -10.23
N SER A 199 -2.89 11.75 -8.92
CA SER A 199 -2.84 13.07 -8.30
C SER A 199 -1.48 13.75 -8.54
N SER A 200 -0.37 13.00 -8.44
CA SER A 200 0.97 13.53 -8.73
C SER A 200 1.19 13.81 -10.22
N ALA A 201 0.59 13.03 -11.12
CA ALA A 201 0.72 13.20 -12.56
C ALA A 201 -0.07 14.40 -13.14
N PHE A 202 -1.26 14.65 -12.60
CA PHE A 202 -2.21 15.61 -13.14
C PHE A 202 -2.52 16.80 -12.21
N GLY A 203 -2.03 16.76 -10.98
CA GLY A 203 -2.13 17.84 -10.01
C GLY A 203 -1.06 18.91 -10.18
N THR A 204 -0.43 19.31 -9.08
CA THR A 204 0.59 20.36 -9.05
C THR A 204 1.78 19.97 -9.93
N PRO A 205 2.18 20.84 -10.89
CA PRO A 205 3.32 20.53 -11.75
C PRO A 205 4.62 20.33 -10.94
N PRO A 206 5.45 19.34 -11.30
CA PRO A 206 6.74 19.13 -10.67
C PRO A 206 7.66 20.35 -10.87
N PRO A 207 8.42 20.77 -9.85
CA PRO A 207 9.30 21.95 -9.91
C PRO A 207 10.42 21.78 -10.95
N CYS A 208 10.84 20.55 -11.24
CA CYS A 208 12.08 20.29 -11.98
C CYS A 208 11.87 19.82 -13.43
N GLY A 209 10.75 20.25 -14.01
CA GLY A 209 10.52 20.25 -15.45
C GLY A 209 9.49 19.25 -15.96
N THR A 210 9.06 19.47 -17.20
CA THR A 210 7.97 18.71 -17.85
C THR A 210 8.30 17.24 -18.11
N ARG A 211 9.58 16.85 -18.09
CA ARG A 211 10.01 15.45 -18.23
C ARG A 211 9.50 14.55 -17.10
N TYR A 212 9.54 15.03 -15.85
CA TYR A 212 9.08 14.28 -14.69
C TYR A 212 7.56 14.18 -14.68
N ARG A 213 6.89 15.26 -15.10
CA ARG A 213 5.44 15.22 -15.32
C ARG A 213 5.03 14.15 -16.32
N ARG A 214 5.73 14.05 -17.46
CA ARG A 214 5.47 13.00 -18.46
C ARG A 214 5.74 11.61 -17.89
N ALA A 215 6.80 11.43 -17.11
CA ALA A 215 7.09 10.15 -16.46
C ALA A 215 5.95 9.73 -15.51
N TYR A 216 5.46 10.65 -14.65
CA TYR A 216 4.33 10.38 -13.78
C TYR A 216 3.04 10.08 -14.54
N GLN A 217 2.78 10.77 -15.65
CA GLN A 217 1.62 10.49 -16.51
C GLN A 217 1.72 9.10 -17.15
N VAL A 218 2.89 8.72 -17.65
CA VAL A 218 3.11 7.38 -18.21
C VAL A 218 2.89 6.32 -17.15
N ILE A 219 3.48 6.45 -15.96
CA ILE A 219 3.30 5.48 -14.87
C ILE A 219 1.83 5.42 -14.45
N SER A 220 1.16 6.56 -14.29
CA SER A 220 -0.26 6.62 -13.93
C SER A 220 -1.15 5.90 -14.95
N LEU A 221 -0.92 6.12 -16.25
CA LEU A 221 -1.67 5.48 -17.33
C LEU A 221 -1.38 3.97 -17.40
N LEU A 222 -0.13 3.55 -17.17
CA LEU A 222 0.23 2.13 -17.08
C LEU A 222 -0.50 1.46 -15.92
N MET A 223 -0.50 2.06 -14.73
CA MET A 223 -1.21 1.50 -13.56
C MET A 223 -2.72 1.39 -13.79
N ALA A 224 -3.33 2.42 -14.39
CA ALA A 224 -4.74 2.37 -14.75
C ALA A 224 -5.01 1.28 -15.81
N GLY A 225 -4.15 1.17 -16.81
CA GLY A 225 -4.21 0.13 -17.84
C GLY A 225 -4.06 -1.28 -17.28
N THR A 226 -3.14 -1.49 -16.34
CA THR A 226 -2.92 -2.75 -15.62
C THR A 226 -4.17 -3.16 -14.85
N LEU A 227 -4.77 -2.24 -14.08
CA LEU A 227 -6.03 -2.52 -13.38
C LEU A 227 -7.17 -2.89 -14.35
N VAL A 228 -7.38 -2.10 -15.39
CA VAL A 228 -8.45 -2.35 -16.38
C VAL A 228 -8.24 -3.68 -17.08
N THR A 229 -7.01 -3.95 -17.54
CA THR A 229 -6.66 -5.20 -18.23
C THR A 229 -6.96 -6.40 -17.36
N VAL A 230 -6.60 -6.34 -16.08
CA VAL A 230 -6.81 -7.45 -15.15
C VAL A 230 -8.29 -7.69 -14.89
N VAL A 231 -9.08 -6.63 -14.70
CA VAL A 231 -10.54 -6.75 -14.57
C VAL A 231 -11.13 -7.38 -15.81
N VAL A 232 -10.74 -6.93 -17.01
CA VAL A 232 -11.25 -7.48 -18.27
C VAL A 232 -10.84 -8.95 -18.43
N LEU A 233 -9.57 -9.30 -18.21
CA LEU A 233 -9.08 -10.69 -18.32
C LEU A 233 -9.81 -11.61 -17.33
N HIS A 234 -10.03 -11.16 -16.09
CA HIS A 234 -10.75 -11.94 -15.09
C HIS A 234 -12.21 -12.21 -15.47
N GLN A 235 -12.86 -11.27 -16.18
CA GLN A 235 -14.26 -11.41 -16.61
C GLN A 235 -14.42 -12.15 -17.94
N THR A 236 -13.36 -12.29 -18.73
CA THR A 236 -13.41 -12.84 -20.10
C THR A 236 -12.74 -14.19 -20.27
N LEU A 237 -11.75 -14.53 -19.43
CA LEU A 237 -11.01 -15.78 -19.49
C LEU A 237 -11.31 -16.65 -18.28
N ASP A 238 -12.16 -17.65 -18.48
CA ASP A 238 -12.39 -18.70 -17.49
C ASP A 238 -11.08 -19.48 -17.25
N GLY A 239 -10.60 -19.49 -16.00
CA GLY A 239 -9.45 -20.31 -15.57
C GLY A 239 -8.07 -19.65 -15.66
N PHE A 240 -7.95 -18.35 -15.98
CA PHE A 240 -6.66 -17.65 -15.86
C PHE A 240 -6.33 -17.32 -14.40
N ASN A 241 -5.97 -18.36 -13.63
CA ASN A 241 -5.81 -18.32 -12.17
C ASN A 241 -4.65 -17.43 -11.68
N HIS A 242 -3.80 -16.91 -12.57
CA HIS A 242 -2.66 -16.05 -12.22
C HIS A 242 -2.85 -14.58 -12.63
N ALA A 243 -4.04 -14.20 -13.13
CA ALA A 243 -4.35 -12.82 -13.52
C ALA A 243 -4.04 -11.83 -12.37
N VAL A 244 -4.46 -12.20 -11.16
CA VAL A 244 -4.30 -11.41 -9.94
C VAL A 244 -2.83 -11.29 -9.56
N LEU A 245 -2.07 -12.40 -9.54
CA LEU A 245 -0.63 -12.34 -9.27
C LEU A 245 0.11 -11.40 -10.24
N ILE A 246 -0.17 -11.51 -11.54
CA ILE A 246 0.48 -10.66 -12.56
C ILE A 246 0.10 -9.19 -12.34
N ALA A 247 -1.17 -8.91 -12.02
CA ALA A 247 -1.65 -7.58 -11.67
C ALA A 247 -0.90 -6.98 -10.49
N GLU A 248 -0.83 -7.74 -9.39
CA GLU A 248 -0.20 -7.28 -8.15
C GLU A 248 1.29 -7.02 -8.38
N ILE A 249 2.00 -7.89 -9.10
CA ILE A 249 3.41 -7.69 -9.43
C ILE A 249 3.60 -6.45 -10.30
N ALA A 250 2.78 -6.28 -11.35
CA ALA A 250 2.87 -5.13 -12.24
C ALA A 250 2.59 -3.80 -11.51
N LEU A 251 1.50 -3.72 -10.74
CA LEU A 251 1.15 -2.52 -9.98
C LEU A 251 2.20 -2.17 -8.93
N ILE A 252 2.76 -3.17 -8.23
CA ILE A 252 3.84 -2.94 -7.28
C ILE A 252 5.09 -2.44 -8.00
N ALA A 253 5.47 -3.05 -9.13
CA ALA A 253 6.64 -2.62 -9.90
C ALA A 253 6.48 -1.19 -10.45
N GLU A 254 5.30 -0.83 -10.96
CA GLU A 254 4.96 0.51 -11.42
C GLU A 254 5.01 1.52 -10.28
N PHE A 255 4.49 1.17 -9.10
CA PHE A 255 4.57 2.02 -7.91
C PHE A 255 6.00 2.17 -7.38
N THR A 256 6.81 1.12 -7.44
CA THR A 256 8.25 1.20 -7.14
C THR A 256 8.96 2.12 -8.13
N ALA A 257 8.63 2.05 -9.43
CA ALA A 257 9.17 2.95 -10.44
C ALA A 257 8.79 4.41 -10.15
N TYR A 258 7.55 4.68 -9.70
CA TYR A 258 7.14 6.00 -9.24
C TYR A 258 8.07 6.55 -8.13
N TRP A 259 8.34 5.76 -7.09
CA TRP A 259 9.23 6.17 -6.00
C TRP A 259 10.68 6.43 -6.43
N VAL A 260 11.18 5.62 -7.37
CA VAL A 260 12.51 5.81 -7.95
C VAL A 260 12.57 7.11 -8.75
N VAL A 261 11.57 7.38 -9.60
CA VAL A 261 11.50 8.61 -10.40
C VAL A 261 11.42 9.85 -9.48
N GLN A 262 10.60 9.80 -8.43
CA GLN A 262 10.47 10.91 -7.49
C GLN A 262 11.78 11.19 -6.73
N THR A 263 12.52 10.14 -6.37
CA THR A 263 13.85 10.29 -5.77
C THR A 263 14.86 10.92 -6.75
N ILE A 264 14.82 10.53 -8.02
CA ILE A 264 15.69 11.10 -9.07
C ILE A 264 15.35 12.57 -9.35
N GLU A 265 14.05 12.91 -9.36
CA GLU A 265 13.58 14.28 -9.48
C GLU A 265 14.19 15.16 -8.40
N ASP A 266 13.99 14.81 -7.12
CA ASP A 266 14.47 15.61 -5.99
C ASP A 266 16.00 15.77 -6.01
N ASN A 267 16.73 14.72 -6.41
CA ASN A 267 18.19 14.78 -6.58
C ASN A 267 18.65 15.66 -7.75
N SER A 268 17.78 15.88 -8.73
CA SER A 268 18.04 16.78 -9.85
C SER A 268 17.65 18.22 -9.55
N CYS A 269 16.70 18.44 -8.64
CA CYS A 269 16.28 19.76 -8.16
C CYS A 269 17.31 20.39 -7.23
N ALA A 270 17.99 19.57 -6.41
CA ALA A 270 18.93 20.01 -5.39
C ALA A 270 20.34 20.32 -5.92
N ARG A 271 20.62 20.07 -7.21
CA ARG A 271 21.89 20.41 -7.89
C ARG A 271 21.72 21.63 -8.77
#